data_AF-A0AB36S7H5-F1
#
_entry.id   AF-A0AB36S7H5-F1
#
_cell.length_a   1.000
_cell.length_b   1.000
_cell.length_c   1.000
_cell.angle_alpha   90.00
_cell.angle_beta   90.00
_cell.angle_gamma   90.00
#
_symmetry.space_group_name_H-M   'P 1'
#
loop_
_entity.id
_entity.type
_entity.pdbx_description
1 polymer ?
#
loop_
_entity_poly.entity_id
_entity_poly.type
_entity_poly.pdbx_seq_one_letter_code
_entity_poly.pdbx_strand_id
1 'polypeptide(L)'
;MIPLMPKELCNQSITLRLLDGHDKWQKPIFSDPITINHMIFQPQTVYSGSNNNRQVVANAIAFLFAGVSDPMPVINKNHVGSKIDFEGETYTITTIVDNRNPYSNEVYSYELEVL
;
A
#
# COMPACT_ATOMS: atom_id res chain seq x y z
N MET A 1 -0.91 -0.83 -26.49
CA MET A 1 -0.24 -0.66 -25.18
C MET A 1 -1.21 0.06 -24.26
N ILE A 2 -1.40 -0.41 -23.03
CA ILE A 2 -2.21 0.32 -22.05
C ILE A 2 -1.42 1.54 -21.60
N PRO A 3 -2.04 2.72 -21.49
CA PRO A 3 -1.34 3.91 -21.02
C PRO A 3 -0.84 3.72 -19.59
N LEU A 4 0.38 4.18 -19.32
CA LEU A 4 0.91 4.27 -17.96
C LEU A 4 0.48 5.58 -17.32
N MET A 5 0.48 5.62 -15.99
CA MET A 5 0.32 6.87 -15.25
C MET A 5 1.49 7.82 -15.57
N PRO A 6 1.23 9.10 -15.87
CA PRO A 6 2.30 10.08 -16.07
C PRO A 6 3.12 10.24 -14.79
N LYS A 7 4.43 10.00 -14.88
CA LYS A 7 5.36 10.06 -13.73
C LYS A 7 5.34 11.42 -13.02
N GLU A 8 5.09 12.49 -13.76
CA GLU A 8 4.98 13.86 -13.24
C GLU A 8 3.83 14.05 -12.26
N LEU A 9 2.78 13.22 -12.35
CA LEU A 9 1.63 13.24 -11.44
C LEU A 9 1.85 12.35 -10.20
N CYS A 10 2.96 11.61 -10.14
CA CYS A 10 3.32 10.73 -9.04
C CYS A 10 4.57 11.31 -8.33
N ASN A 11 4.35 12.30 -7.47
CA ASN A 11 5.42 13.03 -6.78
C ASN A 11 5.58 12.65 -5.30
N GLN A 12 4.84 11.65 -4.83
CA GLN A 12 4.88 11.19 -3.45
C GLN A 12 5.79 9.97 -3.30
N SER A 13 6.14 9.67 -2.06
CA SER A 13 6.99 8.53 -1.69
C SER A 13 6.57 7.99 -0.33
N ILE A 14 6.73 6.68 -0.16
CA ILE A 14 6.43 5.98 1.09
C ILE A 14 7.62 5.13 1.51
N THR A 15 7.69 4.78 2.79
CA THR A 15 8.55 3.67 3.24
C THR A 15 7.69 2.45 3.51
N LEU A 16 7.94 1.36 2.78
CA LEU A 16 7.23 0.09 2.89
C LEU A 16 8.06 -0.92 3.68
N ARG A 17 7.43 -1.60 4.63
CA ARG A 17 7.99 -2.74 5.37
C ARG A 17 7.07 -3.94 5.21
N LEU A 18 7.46 -4.90 4.39
CA LEU A 18 6.66 -6.10 4.10
C LEU A 18 6.68 -7.04 5.30
N LEU A 19 5.54 -7.67 5.58
CA LEU A 19 5.41 -8.74 6.57
C LEU A 19 6.03 -10.03 6.02
N ASP A 20 7.12 -10.49 6.63
CA ASP A 20 7.87 -11.69 6.22
C ASP A 20 7.49 -12.94 7.03
N GLY A 21 6.73 -12.76 8.11
CA GLY A 21 6.26 -13.87 8.94
C GLY A 21 6.02 -13.46 10.37
N HIS A 22 6.04 -14.46 11.25
CA HIS A 22 5.87 -14.28 12.69
C HIS A 22 6.94 -15.04 13.46
N ASP A 23 7.36 -14.51 14.60
CA ASP A 23 8.24 -15.21 15.51
C ASP A 23 7.52 -16.31 16.30
N LYS A 24 8.26 -17.00 17.17
CA LYS A 24 7.74 -18.09 18.03
C LYS A 24 6.65 -17.64 19.02
N TRP A 25 6.43 -16.34 19.19
CA TRP A 25 5.40 -15.75 20.04
C TRP A 25 4.31 -15.03 19.23
N GLN A 26 4.21 -15.30 17.92
CA GLN A 26 3.26 -14.68 17.01
C GLN A 26 3.44 -13.16 16.85
N LYS A 27 4.64 -12.63 17.11
CA LYS A 27 4.95 -11.23 16.81
C LYS A 27 5.34 -11.10 15.33
N PRO A 28 4.79 -10.12 14.58
CA PRO A 28 5.12 -9.93 13.18
C PRO A 28 6.61 -9.57 13.00
N ILE A 29 7.24 -10.18 12.01
CA ILE A 29 8.58 -9.89 11.54
C ILE A 29 8.44 -9.17 10.20
N PHE A 30 9.10 -8.02 10.09
CA PHE A 30 9.08 -7.22 8.87
C PHE A 30 10.43 -7.27 8.17
N SER A 31 10.39 -7.19 6.83
CA SER A 31 11.55 -6.96 5.98
C SER A 31 12.21 -5.61 6.27
N ASP A 32 13.41 -5.45 5.71
CA ASP A 32 14.09 -4.16 5.68
C ASP A 32 13.23 -3.11 4.96
N PRO A 33 13.26 -1.84 5.43
CA PRO A 33 12.44 -0.79 4.85
C PRO A 33 12.84 -0.47 3.40
N ILE A 34 11.84 -0.37 2.53
CA ILE A 34 11.99 -0.04 1.12
C ILE A 34 11.32 1.32 0.88
N THR A 35 12.09 2.33 0.48
CA THR A 35 11.52 3.61 0.05
C THR A 35 11.05 3.50 -1.39
N ILE A 36 9.74 3.60 -1.61
CA ILE A 36 9.13 3.58 -2.94
C ILE A 36 8.82 5.00 -3.36
N ASN A 37 9.41 5.41 -4.47
CA ASN A 37 9.23 6.72 -5.08
C ASN A 37 8.19 6.65 -6.21
N HIS A 38 7.73 7.82 -6.64
CA HIS A 38 6.83 7.98 -7.78
C HIS A 38 5.54 7.20 -7.65
N MET A 39 4.83 7.47 -6.56
CA MET A 39 3.56 6.84 -6.24
C MET A 39 2.52 7.90 -5.83
N ILE A 40 1.28 7.48 -5.59
CA ILE A 40 0.21 8.35 -5.08
C ILE A 40 -0.36 7.77 -3.79
N PHE A 41 -0.34 8.55 -2.71
CA PHE A 41 -0.94 8.24 -1.41
C PHE A 41 -2.15 9.16 -1.19
N GLN A 42 -3.33 8.59 -1.02
CA GLN A 42 -4.58 9.32 -0.85
C GLN A 42 -5.18 9.06 0.54
N PRO A 43 -4.97 9.98 1.50
CA PRO A 43 -5.65 9.92 2.78
C PRO A 43 -7.17 10.06 2.62
N GLN A 44 -7.91 9.29 3.40
CA GLN A 44 -9.35 9.28 3.47
C GLN A 44 -9.79 9.33 4.93
N THR A 45 -10.83 10.11 5.22
CA THR A 45 -11.47 10.10 6.54
C THR A 45 -12.70 9.23 6.45
N VAL A 46 -12.69 8.09 7.14
CA VAL A 46 -13.86 7.21 7.21
C VAL A 46 -14.49 7.32 8.59
N TYR A 47 -15.79 7.60 8.61
CA TYR A 47 -16.57 7.57 9.84
C TYR A 47 -17.11 6.14 10.02
N SER A 48 -16.49 5.38 10.92
CA SER A 48 -17.00 4.09 11.35
C SER A 48 -17.90 4.31 12.57
N GLY A 49 -19.13 3.82 12.54
CA GLY A 49 -20.03 3.93 13.69
C GLY A 49 -20.96 2.74 13.81
N SER A 50 -20.95 2.10 14.97
CA SER A 50 -21.99 1.15 15.38
C SER A 50 -22.87 1.85 16.42
N ASN A 51 -24.18 1.93 16.13
CA ASN A 51 -25.37 2.39 16.88
C ASN A 51 -25.28 3.51 17.95
N ASN A 52 -24.16 3.71 18.64
CA ASN A 52 -23.98 4.76 19.65
C ASN A 52 -22.56 5.35 19.77
N ASN A 53 -21.59 4.93 18.95
CA ASN A 53 -20.25 5.53 18.96
C ASN A 53 -19.70 5.68 17.54
N ARG A 54 -19.50 6.92 17.08
CA ARG A 54 -18.78 7.20 15.83
C ARG A 54 -17.30 7.34 16.15
N GLN A 55 -16.48 6.47 15.57
CA GLN A 55 -15.04 6.56 15.57
C GLN A 55 -14.57 7.09 14.21
N VAL A 56 -13.79 8.16 14.21
CA VAL A 56 -13.05 8.59 13.02
C VAL A 56 -11.87 7.62 12.88
N VAL A 57 -11.82 6.90 11.77
CA VAL A 57 -10.68 6.04 11.43
C VAL A 57 -9.94 6.71 10.28
N ALA A 58 -8.66 7.01 10.49
CA ALA A 58 -7.78 7.43 9.43
C ALA A 58 -7.59 6.23 8.49
N ASN A 59 -7.92 6.41 7.21
CA ASN A 59 -7.70 5.42 6.17
C ASN A 59 -6.87 6.08 5.07
N ALA A 60 -6.16 5.32 4.26
CA ALA A 60 -5.60 5.82 3.02
C ALA A 60 -5.51 4.70 1.97
N ILE A 61 -5.34 5.11 0.72
CA ILE A 61 -5.00 4.18 -0.37
C ILE A 61 -3.66 4.59 -0.96
N ALA A 62 -2.71 3.66 -1.00
CA ALA A 62 -1.44 3.82 -1.69
C ALA A 62 -1.50 3.13 -3.05
N PHE A 63 -1.33 3.91 -4.12
CA PHE A 63 -1.29 3.44 -5.50
C PHE A 63 0.16 3.32 -5.99
N LEU A 64 0.57 2.10 -6.32
CA LEU A 64 1.88 1.81 -6.93
C LEU A 64 1.66 1.39 -8.38
N PHE A 65 2.36 1.98 -9.33
CA PHE A 65 2.16 1.73 -10.76
C PHE A 65 3.39 1.10 -11.38
N ALA A 66 3.22 -0.03 -12.07
CA ALA A 66 4.31 -0.70 -12.76
C ALA A 66 4.91 0.20 -13.85
N GLY A 67 6.24 0.26 -13.90
CA GLY A 67 6.98 1.14 -14.82
C GLY A 67 6.99 2.62 -14.44
N VAL A 68 6.39 3.01 -13.31
CA VAL A 68 6.38 4.38 -12.80
C VAL A 68 6.96 4.44 -11.38
N SER A 69 6.38 3.65 -10.47
CA SER A 69 6.83 3.56 -9.08
C SER A 69 8.14 2.78 -8.99
N ASP A 70 9.08 3.29 -8.19
CA ASP A 70 10.45 2.79 -8.16
C ASP A 70 11.07 2.80 -6.76
N PRO A 71 11.59 1.66 -6.26
CA PRO A 71 11.49 0.33 -6.86
C PRO A 71 10.05 -0.19 -6.83
N MET A 72 9.67 -1.01 -7.81
CA MET A 72 8.38 -1.70 -7.80
C MET A 72 8.47 -2.93 -6.89
N PRO A 73 7.74 -3.00 -5.75
CA PRO A 73 7.80 -4.13 -4.86
C PRO A 73 7.06 -5.34 -5.45
N VAL A 74 7.38 -6.54 -4.97
CA VAL A 74 6.58 -7.74 -5.27
C VAL A 74 5.65 -7.99 -4.09
N ILE A 75 4.35 -7.73 -4.29
CA ILE A 75 3.34 -7.84 -3.23
C ILE A 75 2.37 -8.97 -3.56
N ASN A 76 1.99 -9.74 -2.54
CA ASN A 76 0.94 -10.76 -2.63
C ASN A 76 0.07 -10.72 -1.36
N LYS A 77 -1.00 -11.53 -1.34
CA LYS A 77 -1.98 -11.60 -0.24
C LYS A 77 -1.38 -11.87 1.16
N ASN A 78 -0.21 -12.51 1.25
CA ASN A 78 0.42 -12.81 2.53
C ASN A 78 1.05 -11.57 3.18
N HIS A 79 1.20 -10.48 2.42
CA HIS A 79 1.73 -9.22 2.92
C HIS A 79 0.64 -8.33 3.56
N VAL A 80 -0.60 -8.78 3.69
CA VAL A 80 -1.59 -8.09 4.54
C VAL A 80 -1.04 -8.01 5.97
N GLY A 81 -1.11 -6.83 6.59
CA GLY A 81 -0.47 -6.52 7.87
C GLY A 81 0.90 -5.83 7.76
N SER A 82 1.45 -5.71 6.54
CA SER A 82 2.65 -4.90 6.27
C SER A 82 2.45 -3.44 6.66
N LYS A 83 3.55 -2.69 6.83
CA LYS A 83 3.52 -1.30 7.30
C LYS A 83 3.93 -0.33 6.20
N ILE A 84 3.25 0.81 6.15
CA ILE A 84 3.59 1.94 5.30
C ILE A 84 3.81 3.16 6.18
N ASP A 85 4.93 3.84 6.01
CA ASP A 85 5.19 5.14 6.63
C ASP A 85 5.02 6.25 5.59
N PHE A 86 4.17 7.23 5.92
CA PHE A 86 3.90 8.40 5.09
C PHE A 86 3.69 9.63 5.99
N GLU A 87 4.40 10.72 5.69
CA GLU A 87 4.30 12.01 6.42
C GLU A 87 4.43 11.92 7.96
N GLY A 88 5.18 10.93 8.46
CA GLY A 88 5.42 10.73 9.90
C GLY A 88 4.42 9.80 10.58
N GLU A 89 3.39 9.34 9.87
CA GLU A 89 2.41 8.37 10.36
C GLU A 89 2.71 6.96 9.81
N THR A 90 2.49 5.95 10.66
CA THR A 90 2.62 4.53 10.27
C THR A 90 1.25 3.91 10.12
N TYR A 91 0.96 3.41 8.92
CA TYR A 91 -0.28 2.73 8.57
C TYR A 91 -0.06 1.22 8.40
N THR A 92 -1.13 0.45 8.55
CA THR A 92 -1.15 -1.00 8.35
C THR A 92 -1.94 -1.35 7.11
N ILE A 93 -1.35 -2.13 6.20
CA ILE A 93 -2.05 -2.64 5.01
C ILE A 93 -3.13 -3.63 5.44
N THR A 94 -4.38 -3.34 5.10
CA THR A 94 -5.53 -4.21 5.39
C THR A 94 -6.04 -4.94 4.15
N THR A 95 -5.92 -4.31 2.99
CA THR A 95 -6.35 -4.87 1.70
C THR A 95 -5.28 -4.63 0.66
N ILE A 96 -5.08 -5.64 -0.20
CA ILE A 96 -4.18 -5.56 -1.35
C ILE A 96 -4.99 -5.91 -2.59
N VAL A 97 -5.10 -4.95 -3.50
CA VAL A 97 -5.62 -5.17 -4.86
C VAL A 97 -4.44 -5.27 -5.81
N ASP A 98 -4.33 -6.41 -6.49
CA ASP A 98 -3.30 -6.69 -7.51
C ASP A 98 -3.94 -6.57 -8.90
N ASN A 99 -3.83 -5.39 -9.49
CA ASN A 99 -4.40 -5.11 -10.80
C ASN A 99 -3.47 -5.64 -11.89
N ARG A 100 -4.03 -6.45 -12.80
CA ARG A 100 -3.28 -7.11 -13.88
C ARG A 100 -3.52 -6.45 -15.22
N ASN A 101 -2.46 -6.36 -16.02
CA ASN A 101 -2.56 -5.96 -17.41
C ASN A 101 -3.38 -7.03 -18.19
N PRO A 102 -4.53 -6.70 -18.79
CA PRO A 102 -5.37 -7.68 -19.48
C PRO A 102 -4.72 -8.33 -20.72
N TYR A 103 -3.64 -7.75 -21.26
CA TYR A 103 -2.94 -8.31 -22.42
C TYR A 103 -1.78 -9.23 -22.02
N SER A 104 -1.01 -8.90 -20.98
CA SER A 104 0.19 -9.68 -20.56
C SER A 104 0.01 -10.47 -19.27
N ASN A 105 -1.02 -10.17 -18.47
CA ASN A 105 -1.25 -10.67 -17.11
C ASN A 105 -0.13 -10.30 -16.09
N GLU A 106 0.78 -9.42 -16.47
CA GLU A 106 1.77 -8.84 -15.55
C GLU A 106 1.09 -7.83 -14.62
N VAL A 107 1.75 -7.52 -13.49
CA VAL A 107 1.26 -6.50 -12.55
C VAL A 107 1.21 -5.16 -13.28
N TYR A 108 0.04 -4.53 -13.26
CA TYR A 108 -0.17 -3.18 -13.76
C TYR A 108 -0.08 -2.16 -12.62
N SER A 109 -0.76 -2.44 -11.50
CA SER A 109 -0.67 -1.61 -10.30
C SER A 109 -1.01 -2.40 -9.05
N TYR A 110 -0.59 -1.87 -7.89
CA TYR A 110 -1.12 -2.25 -6.60
C TYR A 110 -1.93 -1.11 -6.01
N GLU A 111 -3.07 -1.45 -5.40
CA GLU A 111 -3.81 -0.57 -4.51
C GLU A 111 -3.75 -1.16 -3.11
N LEU A 112 -3.16 -0.41 -2.18
CA LEU A 112 -2.94 -0.84 -0.81
C LEU A 112 -3.82 0.02 0.09
N GLU A 113 -4.91 -0.55 0.58
CA GLU A 113 -5.75 0.11 1.57
C GLU A 113 -5.09 -0.03 2.94
N VAL A 114 -5.04 1.07 3.69
CA VAL A 114 -4.35 1.12 4.98
C VAL A 114 -5.18 1.80 6.06
N LEU A 115 -4.94 1.42 7.32
CA LEU A 115 -5.51 2.01 8.54
C LEU A 115 -4.43 2.35 9.58
#